data_AF-A0A376PV01-F1
#
_entry.id   AF-A0A376PV01-F1
#
_cell.length_a   1.000
_cell.length_b   1.000
_cell.length_c   1.000
_cell.angle_alpha   90.00
_cell.angle_beta   90.00
_cell.angle_gamma   90.00
#
_symmetry.space_group_name_H-M   'P 1'
#
loop_
_entity.id
_entity.type
_entity.pdbx_description
1 polymer ?
#
loop_
_entity_poly.entity_id
_entity_poly.type
_entity_poly.pdbx_seq_one_letter_code
_entity_poly.pdbx_strand_id
1 'polypeptide(L)'
;MLARSGKVTVKVTGNSSTAHVASFIADPSTIAATNSDLSTLKATVEDGSGNLIEGLTVYFALKSGSTTLTSLTAVTDQNGIATTSVKGAITGSVTVSTVTSKQ
;
A
#
# COMPACT_ATOMS: atom_id res chain seq x y z
N MET A 1 14.12 -8.06 -49.49
CA MET A 1 12.82 -8.04 -48.77
C MET A 1 13.14 -7.74 -47.30
N LEU A 2 12.80 -6.55 -46.80
CA LEU A 2 13.08 -6.15 -45.41
C LEU A 2 11.92 -6.63 -44.52
N ALA A 3 12.21 -7.46 -43.51
CA ALA A 3 11.20 -7.89 -42.55
C ALA A 3 10.78 -6.69 -41.68
N ARG A 4 9.49 -6.35 -41.69
CA ARG A 4 8.91 -5.44 -40.71
C ARG A 4 8.62 -6.24 -39.44
N SER A 5 9.47 -6.11 -38.44
CA SER A 5 9.18 -6.66 -37.11
C SER A 5 8.44 -5.61 -36.28
N GLY A 6 7.19 -5.90 -35.93
CA GLY A 6 6.43 -5.13 -34.95
C GLY A 6 6.46 -5.84 -33.60
N LYS A 7 6.69 -5.11 -32.51
CA LYS A 7 6.55 -5.63 -31.15
C LYS A 7 5.28 -5.04 -30.54
N VAL A 8 4.40 -5.89 -30.04
CA VAL A 8 3.21 -5.50 -29.29
C VAL A 8 3.32 -6.12 -27.90
N THR A 9 3.06 -5.32 -26.86
CA THR A 9 3.02 -5.78 -25.47
C THR A 9 1.62 -5.57 -24.94
N VAL A 10 1.05 -6.61 -24.32
CA VAL A 10 -0.20 -6.53 -23.55
C VAL A 10 0.17 -6.60 -22.08
N LYS A 11 -0.29 -5.62 -21.29
CA LYS A 11 -0.16 -5.64 -19.83
C LYS A 11 -1.46 -6.23 -19.26
N VAL A 12 -1.34 -7.31 -18.50
CA VAL A 12 -2.45 -7.92 -17.76
C VAL A 12 -2.24 -7.59 -16.28
N THR A 13 -3.27 -7.04 -15.63
CA THR A 13 -3.27 -6.70 -14.20
C THR A 13 -4.41 -7.41 -13.50
N GLY A 14 -4.35 -7.54 -12.17
CA GLY A 14 -5.45 -8.12 -11.39
C GLY A 14 -6.77 -7.33 -11.52
N ASN A 15 -7.88 -8.01 -11.22
CA ASN A 15 -9.22 -7.44 -11.32
C ASN A 15 -9.52 -6.50 -10.14
N SER A 16 -9.48 -5.19 -10.41
CA SER A 16 -9.76 -4.14 -9.42
C SER A 16 -11.16 -4.21 -8.81
N SER A 17 -12.14 -4.81 -9.49
CA SER A 17 -13.50 -4.95 -8.95
C SER A 17 -13.60 -5.94 -7.79
N THR A 18 -12.60 -6.82 -7.63
CA THR A 18 -12.52 -7.80 -6.55
C THR A 18 -11.31 -7.54 -5.64
N ALA A 19 -10.76 -6.33 -5.69
CA ALA A 19 -9.55 -5.98 -4.97
C ALA A 19 -9.75 -5.98 -3.46
N HIS A 20 -8.86 -6.65 -2.73
CA HIS A 20 -8.76 -6.57 -1.28
C HIS A 20 -7.31 -6.36 -0.81
N VAL A 21 -7.14 -5.97 0.45
CA VAL A 21 -5.81 -5.92 1.06
C VAL A 21 -5.47 -7.33 1.59
N ALA A 22 -4.51 -7.98 0.94
CA ALA A 22 -4.07 -9.33 1.27
C ALA A 22 -3.18 -9.37 2.51
N SER A 23 -2.33 -8.36 2.65
CA SER A 23 -1.36 -8.25 3.73
C SER A 23 -1.11 -6.79 4.08
N PHE A 24 -0.93 -6.53 5.36
CA PHE A 24 -0.60 -5.20 5.85
C PHE A 24 0.39 -5.30 7.01
N ILE A 25 1.61 -4.80 6.78
CA ILE A 25 2.74 -4.93 7.70
C ILE A 25 3.37 -3.57 8.00
N ALA A 26 4.06 -3.49 9.13
CA ALA A 26 4.86 -2.36 9.56
C ALA A 26 6.32 -2.79 9.73
N ASP A 27 7.25 -2.02 9.18
CA ASP A 27 8.68 -2.30 9.23
C ASP A 27 9.49 -1.01 9.46
N PRO A 28 10.16 -0.85 10.62
CA PRO A 28 10.11 -1.73 11.78
C PRO A 28 8.74 -1.71 12.49
N SER A 29 8.35 -2.81 13.13
CA SER A 29 7.08 -2.90 13.88
C SER A 29 7.04 -2.07 15.16
N THR A 30 8.16 -1.46 15.55
CA THR A 30 8.29 -0.62 16.73
C THR A 30 9.30 0.49 16.45
N ILE A 31 8.93 1.71 16.83
CA ILE A 31 9.75 2.92 16.69
C ILE A 31 9.82 3.64 18.03
N ALA A 32 10.91 4.36 18.31
CA ALA A 32 10.96 5.21 19.50
C ALA A 32 10.04 6.42 19.30
N ALA A 33 9.43 6.90 20.38
CA ALA A 33 8.51 8.03 20.37
C ALA A 33 9.26 9.39 20.28
N THR A 34 10.14 9.54 19.29
CA THR A 34 11.05 10.68 19.14
C THR A 34 10.55 11.73 18.15
N ASN A 35 9.44 11.47 17.43
CA ASN A 35 9.03 12.19 16.21
C ASN A 35 10.00 12.15 15.03
N SER A 36 11.16 11.50 15.18
CA SER A 36 12.16 11.35 14.13
C SER A 36 12.19 9.93 13.56
N ASP A 37 11.90 8.93 14.39
CA ASP A 37 11.83 7.54 13.96
C ASP A 37 10.61 7.30 13.08
N LEU A 38 10.79 6.49 12.04
CA LEU A 38 9.78 6.17 11.04
C LEU A 38 9.59 4.66 10.95
N SER A 39 8.33 4.24 10.91
CA SER A 39 7.93 2.90 10.51
C SER A 39 7.29 2.96 9.14
N THR A 40 7.76 2.13 8.21
CA THR A 40 7.15 2.00 6.88
C THR A 40 6.01 1.00 6.94
N LEU A 41 4.82 1.43 6.54
CA LEU A 41 3.63 0.61 6.40
C LEU A 41 3.50 0.15 4.96
N LYS A 42 3.39 -1.16 4.74
CA LYS A 42 3.25 -1.78 3.41
C LYS A 42 1.95 -2.55 3.34
N ALA A 43 1.05 -2.10 2.46
CA ALA A 43 -0.20 -2.78 2.14
C ALA A 43 -0.05 -3.49 0.79
N THR A 44 -0.22 -4.80 0.76
CA THR A 44 -0.24 -5.59 -0.47
C THR A 44 -1.68 -5.81 -0.90
N VAL A 45 -1.97 -5.50 -2.16
CA VAL A 45 -3.30 -5.58 -2.74
C VAL A 45 -3.31 -6.62 -3.86
N GLU A 46 -4.30 -7.51 -3.79
CA GLU A 46 -4.57 -8.53 -4.79
C GLU A 46 -6.06 -8.57 -5.14
N ASP A 47 -6.39 -9.25 -6.23
CA ASP A 47 -7.77 -9.56 -6.61
C ASP A 47 -8.26 -10.87 -5.95
N GLY A 48 -9.54 -11.22 -6.14
CA GLY A 48 -10.11 -12.44 -5.55
C GLY A 48 -9.50 -13.76 -6.05
N SER A 49 -8.60 -13.71 -7.04
CA SER A 49 -7.84 -14.87 -7.55
C SER A 49 -6.37 -14.87 -7.10
N GLY A 50 -5.95 -13.89 -6.29
CA GLY A 50 -4.57 -13.75 -5.82
C GLY A 50 -3.63 -13.03 -6.80
N ASN A 51 -4.15 -12.35 -7.83
CA ASN A 51 -3.31 -11.56 -8.72
C ASN A 51 -3.06 -10.17 -8.12
N LEU A 52 -1.80 -9.76 -8.10
CA LEU A 52 -1.40 -8.43 -7.63
C LEU A 52 -1.96 -7.32 -8.53
N ILE A 53 -2.36 -6.21 -7.91
CA ILE A 53 -2.98 -5.09 -8.61
C ILE A 53 -2.09 -3.86 -8.50
N GLU A 54 -1.52 -3.45 -9.63
CA GLU A 54 -0.78 -2.19 -9.77
C GLU A 54 -1.72 -1.00 -10.07
N GLY A 55 -1.38 0.19 -9.57
CA GLY A 55 -2.09 1.42 -9.91
C GLY A 55 -3.38 1.66 -9.11
N LEU A 56 -3.65 0.85 -8.08
CA LEU A 56 -4.83 1.00 -7.23
C LEU A 56 -4.55 1.92 -6.05
N THR A 57 -5.47 2.84 -5.77
CA THR A 57 -5.38 3.72 -4.60
C THR A 57 -5.78 2.97 -3.34
N VAL A 58 -4.89 2.94 -2.35
CA VAL A 58 -5.13 2.46 -0.99
C VAL A 58 -5.27 3.65 -0.06
N TYR A 59 -6.29 3.63 0.79
CA TYR A 59 -6.52 4.64 1.82
C TYR A 59 -6.06 4.10 3.18
N PHE A 60 -5.27 4.88 3.91
CA PHE A 60 -4.78 4.57 5.25
C PHE A 60 -5.48 5.47 6.26
N ALA A 61 -6.05 4.87 7.30
CA ALA A 61 -6.70 5.61 8.39
C ALA A 61 -6.07 5.26 9.72
N LEU A 62 -5.72 6.29 10.50
CA LEU A 62 -5.30 6.18 11.90
C LEU A 62 -6.54 6.05 12.78
N LYS A 63 -6.75 4.89 13.40
CA LYS A 63 -7.91 4.64 14.28
C LYS A 63 -7.68 5.11 15.72
N SER A 64 -6.44 5.08 16.20
CA SER A 64 -6.07 5.43 17.58
C SER A 64 -4.57 5.74 17.71
N GLY A 65 -4.22 6.56 18.69
CA GLY A 65 -2.84 6.96 19.00
C GLY A 65 -2.54 8.42 18.61
N SER A 66 -1.45 8.97 19.15
CA SER A 66 -1.00 10.34 18.86
C SER A 66 0.17 10.34 17.88
N THR A 67 -0.06 9.68 16.75
CA THR A 67 0.91 9.52 15.65
C THR A 67 0.43 10.21 14.39
N THR A 68 1.33 10.42 13.44
CA THR A 68 1.03 11.08 12.17
C THR A 68 1.48 10.18 11.02
N LEU A 69 0.57 9.95 10.08
CA LEU A 69 0.89 9.35 8.79
C LEU A 69 1.48 10.40 7.87
N THR A 70 2.54 10.06 7.13
CA THR A 70 3.11 10.95 6.11
C THR A 70 2.15 11.15 4.93
N SER A 71 1.32 10.15 4.64
CA SER A 71 0.23 10.22 3.66
C SER A 71 -0.93 9.33 4.08
N LEU A 72 -2.16 9.79 3.85
CA LEU A 72 -3.39 9.03 4.04
C LEU A 72 -3.74 8.17 2.82
N THR A 73 -3.02 8.31 1.72
CA THR A 73 -3.21 7.51 0.51
C THR A 73 -1.88 7.10 -0.11
N ALA A 74 -1.86 5.94 -0.76
CA ALA A 74 -0.77 5.55 -1.65
C ALA A 74 -1.31 4.70 -2.79
N VAL A 75 -0.63 4.73 -3.93
CA VAL A 75 -0.97 3.93 -5.12
C VAL A 75 -0.09 2.69 -5.12
N THR A 76 -0.66 1.53 -5.44
CA THR A 76 0.09 0.28 -5.51
C THR A 76 1.09 0.27 -6.67
N ASP A 77 2.28 -0.25 -6.41
CA ASP A 77 3.32 -0.45 -7.42
C ASP A 77 3.10 -1.74 -8.25
N GLN A 78 4.08 -2.10 -9.08
CA GLN A 78 4.05 -3.30 -9.93
C GLN A 78 3.93 -4.61 -9.15
N ASN A 79 4.24 -4.60 -7.85
CA ASN A 79 4.11 -5.74 -6.95
C ASN A 79 2.81 -5.66 -6.13
N GLY A 80 1.89 -4.75 -6.47
CA GLY A 80 0.66 -4.54 -5.72
C GLY A 80 0.86 -3.88 -4.36
N ILE A 81 2.02 -3.24 -4.12
CA ILE A 81 2.36 -2.71 -2.80
C ILE A 81 2.11 -1.20 -2.74
N ALA A 82 1.23 -0.79 -1.85
CA ALA A 82 1.02 0.61 -1.46
C ALA A 82 1.79 0.90 -0.17
N THR A 83 2.59 1.97 -0.17
CA THR A 83 3.52 2.27 0.94
C THR A 83 3.22 3.65 1.54
N THR A 84 3.16 3.72 2.87
CA THR A 84 3.13 4.98 3.63
C THR A 84 4.06 4.86 4.84
N SER A 85 4.29 5.96 5.57
CA SER A 85 5.11 5.94 6.78
C SER A 85 4.34 6.54 7.96
N VAL A 86 4.62 6.03 9.15
CA VAL A 86 4.08 6.54 10.41
C VAL A 86 5.22 6.97 11.33
N LYS A 87 5.02 8.11 12.01
CA LYS A 87 5.88 8.59 13.11
C LYS A 87 5.03 8.98 14.31
N GLY A 88 5.61 8.96 15.50
CA GLY A 88 4.89 9.29 16.74
C GLY A 88 5.74 10.02 17.77
N ALA A 89 5.06 10.87 18.56
CA ALA A 89 5.62 11.55 19.73
C ALA A 89 5.27 10.84 21.05
N ILE A 90 4.30 9.93 21.01
CA ILE A 90 3.68 9.32 22.19
C ILE A 90 3.66 7.80 22.00
N THR A 91 4.06 7.06 23.04
CA THR A 91 4.01 5.60 23.07
C THR A 91 2.55 5.11 23.06
N GLY A 92 2.24 4.17 22.17
CA GLY A 92 0.89 3.60 22.06
C GLY A 92 0.75 2.66 20.86
N SER A 93 -0.25 1.78 20.92
CA SER A 93 -0.61 0.91 19.79
C SER A 93 -1.39 1.70 18.75
N VAL A 94 -0.86 1.72 17.53
CA VAL A 94 -1.50 2.38 16.39
C VAL A 94 -2.22 1.31 15.58
N THR A 95 -3.54 1.45 15.42
CA THR A 95 -4.29 0.63 14.46
C THR A 95 -4.46 1.43 13.19
N VAL A 96 -3.88 0.95 12.09
CA VAL A 96 -4.11 1.49 10.75
C VAL A 96 -5.02 0.54 10.00
N SER A 97 -6.07 1.07 9.37
CA SER A 97 -6.95 0.30 8.48
C SER A 97 -6.73 0.74 7.04
N THR A 98 -6.82 -0.24 6.14
CA THR A 98 -6.57 -0.06 4.71
C THR A 98 -7.78 -0.52 3.90
N VAL A 99 -8.25 0.33 2.98
CA VAL A 99 -9.32 -0.02 2.05
C VAL A 99 -8.92 0.33 0.61
N THR A 100 -9.41 -0.48 -0.33
CA THR A 100 -9.23 -0.32 -1.79
C THR A 100 -10.30 0.57 -2.43
N SER A 101 -11.29 1.01 -1.65
CA SER A 101 -12.39 1.88 -2.04
C SER A 101 -12.46 3.09 -1.11
N LYS A 102 -12.77 4.27 -1.65
CA LYS A 102 -12.98 5.48 -0.82
C LYS A 102 -14.20 5.24 0.09
N GLN A 103 -14.05 5.48 1.40
CA GLN A 103 -15.19 5.50 2.33
C GLN A 103 -16.16 6.63 1.99
#